data_AF-A0A3C1A067-F1
#
_entry.id   AF-A0A3C1A067-F1
#
_cell.length_a   1.000
_cell.length_b   1.000
_cell.length_c   1.000
_cell.angle_alpha   90.00
_cell.angle_beta   90.00
_cell.angle_gamma   90.00
#
_symmetry.space_group_name_H-M   'P 1'
#
loop_
_entity.id
_entity.type
_entity.pdbx_description
1 polymer ?
#
loop_
_entity_poly.entity_id
_entity_poly.type
_entity_poly.pdbx_seq_one_letter_code
_entity_poly.pdbx_strand_id
1 'polypeptide(L)'
;LAISWLGLVMGTVWISPAPGWGQMGLPFLSVLAMLLLFGALALLLSMLLPSRRLAAMTAGLVLVAGFFITGLAHIIEDLETVAKFSPLNYYQSGEAMNGLNQEWFWGLVAFAVLFALLAWWRFLRRDIRVGGEGGWRLPSLSLPFRRRTEAGREA
;
A
#
# COMPACT_ATOMS: atom_id res chain seq x y z
N LEU A 1 -2.39 9.81 11.16
CA LEU A 1 -1.92 9.10 12.38
C LEU A 1 -1.84 10.05 13.58
N ALA A 2 -1.06 11.13 13.55
CA ALA A 2 -0.94 12.05 14.70
C ALA A 2 -2.28 12.64 15.19
N ILE A 3 -3.14 13.11 14.28
CA ILE A 3 -4.49 13.63 14.63
C ILE A 3 -5.35 12.56 15.29
N SER A 4 -5.35 11.34 14.74
CA SER A 4 -6.10 10.21 15.28
C SER A 4 -5.61 9.79 16.67
N TRP A 5 -4.28 9.78 16.88
CA TRP A 5 -3.68 9.53 18.19
C TRP A 5 -4.08 10.60 19.21
N LEU A 6 -3.99 11.89 18.84
CA LEU A 6 -4.44 12.99 19.70
C LEU A 6 -5.93 12.86 20.05
N GLY A 7 -6.77 12.50 19.09
CA GLY A 7 -8.18 12.23 19.32
C GLY A 7 -8.43 11.14 20.35
N LEU A 8 -7.69 10.03 20.28
CA LEU A 8 -7.78 8.94 21.26
C LEU A 8 -7.26 9.36 22.64
N VAL A 9 -6.14 10.11 22.70
CA VAL A 9 -5.59 10.63 23.97
C VAL A 9 -6.58 11.59 24.63
N MET A 10 -7.27 12.44 23.86
CA MET A 10 -8.34 13.29 24.41
C MET A 10 -9.53 12.45 24.93
N GLY A 11 -9.85 11.34 24.29
CA GLY A 11 -10.90 10.43 24.73
C GLY A 11 -10.63 9.74 26.07
N THR A 12 -9.35 9.49 26.41
CA THR A 12 -9.00 8.82 27.68
C THR A 12 -9.19 9.67 28.92
N VAL A 13 -9.38 10.99 28.76
CA VAL A 13 -9.75 11.91 29.86
C VAL A 13 -11.04 11.46 30.57
N TRP A 14 -11.91 10.74 29.86
CA TRP A 14 -13.19 10.26 30.37
C TRP A 14 -13.15 8.82 30.90
N ILE A 15 -11.99 8.16 30.93
CA ILE A 15 -11.84 6.73 31.27
C ILE A 15 -10.98 6.59 32.54
N SER A 16 -11.43 5.78 33.51
CA SER A 16 -10.67 5.44 34.71
C SER A 16 -10.57 3.91 34.86
N PRO A 17 -9.36 3.32 34.92
CA PRO A 17 -8.03 3.96 34.80
C PRO A 17 -7.68 4.34 33.35
N ALA A 18 -7.00 5.48 33.17
CA ALA A 18 -6.59 5.97 31.85
C ALA A 18 -5.36 5.19 31.33
N PRO A 19 -5.36 4.71 30.07
CA PRO A 19 -4.18 4.14 29.42
C PRO A 19 -3.05 5.17 29.30
N GLY A 20 -1.79 4.70 29.40
CA GLY A 20 -0.63 5.57 29.23
C GLY A 20 -0.53 6.13 27.81
N TRP A 21 -0.38 7.44 27.66
CA TRP A 21 -0.41 8.11 26.35
C TRP A 21 0.67 7.61 25.38
N GLY A 22 1.85 7.24 25.91
CA GLY A 22 2.93 6.63 25.14
C GLY A 22 2.59 5.23 24.62
N GLN A 23 1.94 4.40 25.45
CA GLN A 23 1.48 3.06 25.05
C GLN A 23 0.41 3.15 23.96
N MET A 24 -0.46 4.16 24.03
CA MET A 24 -1.44 4.42 22.97
C MET A 24 -0.80 4.82 21.64
N GLY A 25 0.43 5.32 21.64
CA GLY A 25 1.18 5.65 20.43
C GLY A 25 1.77 4.42 19.71
N LEU A 26 1.97 3.31 20.41
CA LEU A 26 2.63 2.12 19.86
C LEU A 26 1.85 1.47 18.70
N PRO A 27 0.51 1.29 18.78
CA PRO A 27 -0.28 0.85 17.63
C PRO A 27 -0.14 1.76 16.40
N PHE A 28 -0.01 3.08 16.60
CA PHE A 28 0.17 4.02 15.50
C PHE A 28 1.52 3.87 14.80
N LEU A 29 2.57 3.48 15.54
CA LEU A 29 3.86 3.13 14.95
C LEU A 29 3.75 1.86 14.10
N SER A 30 3.03 0.85 14.59
CA SER A 30 2.79 -0.38 13.81
C SER A 30 2.02 -0.07 12.51
N VAL A 31 0.95 0.72 12.57
CA VAL A 31 0.22 1.19 11.38
C VAL A 31 1.12 2.03 10.47
N LEU A 32 1.95 2.92 11.02
CA LEU A 32 2.88 3.74 10.24
C LEU A 32 3.84 2.86 9.44
N ALA A 33 4.45 1.85 10.05
CA ALA A 33 5.34 0.92 9.34
C ALA A 33 4.61 0.21 8.18
N MET A 34 3.36 -0.19 8.42
CA MET A 34 2.51 -0.81 7.40
C MET A 34 2.22 0.13 6.21
N LEU A 35 1.87 1.39 6.51
CA LEU A 35 1.61 2.41 5.51
C LEU A 35 2.86 2.77 4.71
N LEU A 36 4.02 2.84 5.38
CA LEU A 36 5.30 3.07 4.72
C LEU A 36 5.63 1.92 3.75
N LEU A 37 5.43 0.67 4.16
CA LEU A 37 5.68 -0.50 3.32
C LEU A 37 4.82 -0.48 2.06
N PHE A 38 3.50 -0.37 2.21
CA PHE A 38 2.59 -0.39 1.06
C PHE A 38 2.67 0.89 0.22
N GLY A 39 2.96 2.03 0.84
CA GLY A 39 3.26 3.28 0.13
C GLY A 39 4.53 3.17 -0.70
N ALA A 40 5.60 2.59 -0.14
CA ALA A 40 6.85 2.35 -0.87
C ALA A 40 6.69 1.28 -1.95
N LEU A 41 5.87 0.25 -1.73
CA LEU A 41 5.50 -0.72 -2.75
C LEU A 41 4.74 -0.03 -3.91
N ALA A 42 3.75 0.80 -3.61
CA ALA A 42 3.02 1.57 -4.63
C ALA A 42 3.95 2.51 -5.40
N LEU A 43 4.91 3.13 -4.70
CA LEU A 43 5.95 3.97 -5.31
C LEU A 43 6.84 3.16 -6.26
N LEU A 44 7.33 2.00 -5.82
CA LEU A 44 8.12 1.09 -6.66
C LEU A 44 7.33 0.64 -7.88
N LEU A 45 6.08 0.21 -7.66
CA LEU A 45 5.16 -0.19 -8.72
C LEU A 45 4.89 0.95 -9.70
N SER A 46 4.86 2.22 -9.27
CA SER A 46 4.71 3.36 -10.18
C SER A 46 5.91 3.56 -11.12
N MET A 47 7.08 3.02 -10.75
CA MET A 47 8.28 2.98 -11.58
C MET A 47 8.32 1.79 -12.54
N LEU A 48 7.41 0.83 -12.39
CA LEU A 48 7.32 -0.38 -13.22
C LEU A 48 6.08 -0.36 -14.13
N LEU A 49 4.96 0.15 -13.61
CA LEU A 49 3.68 0.20 -14.29
C LEU A 49 3.54 1.47 -15.14
N PRO A 50 2.61 1.44 -16.12
CA PRO A 50 2.42 2.52 -17.07
C PRO A 50 1.66 3.73 -16.51
N SER A 51 0.87 3.51 -15.46
CA SER A 51 0.10 4.58 -14.82
C SER A 51 0.20 4.53 -13.31
N ARG A 52 0.17 5.71 -12.68
CA ARG A 52 0.14 5.85 -11.22
C ARG A 52 -1.09 5.19 -10.60
N ARG A 53 -2.22 5.22 -11.32
CA ARG A 53 -3.48 4.61 -10.88
C ARG A 53 -3.37 3.09 -10.81
N LEU A 54 -2.78 2.44 -11.82
CA LEU A 54 -2.56 0.99 -11.79
C LEU A 54 -1.64 0.59 -10.63
N ALA A 55 -0.55 1.34 -10.40
CA ALA A 55 0.34 1.06 -9.28
C ALA A 55 -0.37 1.12 -7.92
N ALA A 56 -1.19 2.15 -7.68
CA ALA A 56 -1.97 2.27 -6.47
C ALA A 56 -3.02 1.14 -6.34
N MET A 57 -3.71 0.80 -7.43
CA MET A 57 -4.68 -0.29 -7.45
C MET A 57 -4.03 -1.64 -7.18
N THR A 58 -2.88 -1.93 -7.79
CA THR A 58 -2.15 -3.19 -7.58
C THR A 58 -1.64 -3.30 -6.15
N ALA A 59 -1.02 -2.25 -5.60
CA ALA A 59 -0.60 -2.24 -4.20
C ALA A 59 -1.78 -2.42 -3.24
N GLY A 60 -2.90 -1.75 -3.49
CA GLY A 60 -4.14 -1.90 -2.72
C GLY A 60 -4.73 -3.31 -2.83
N LEU A 61 -4.72 -3.91 -4.02
CA LEU A 61 -5.19 -5.28 -4.21
C LEU A 61 -4.30 -6.29 -3.46
N VAL A 62 -2.98 -6.10 -3.48
CA VAL A 62 -2.04 -6.94 -2.69
C VAL A 62 -2.34 -6.82 -1.21
N LEU A 63 -2.59 -5.60 -0.69
CA LEU A 63 -2.98 -5.38 0.70
C LEU A 63 -4.29 -6.11 1.04
N VAL A 64 -5.33 -5.96 0.23
CA VAL A 64 -6.65 -6.59 0.48
C VAL A 64 -6.55 -8.11 0.39
N ALA A 65 -5.85 -8.65 -0.61
CA ALA A 65 -5.63 -10.09 -0.75
C ALA A 65 -4.85 -10.63 0.45
N GLY A 66 -3.81 -9.93 0.89
CA GLY A 66 -3.05 -10.28 2.08
C GLY A 66 -3.92 -10.31 3.34
N PHE A 67 -4.89 -9.39 3.47
CA PHE A 67 -5.82 -9.36 4.60
C PHE A 67 -6.68 -10.62 4.64
N PHE A 68 -7.24 -11.02 3.51
CA PHE A 68 -7.99 -12.27 3.43
C PHE A 68 -7.10 -13.48 3.68
N ILE A 69 -5.91 -13.58 3.05
CA ILE A 69 -5.02 -14.72 3.24
C ILE A 69 -4.61 -14.87 4.72
N THR A 70 -4.16 -13.81 5.36
CA THR A 70 -3.76 -13.83 6.78
C THR A 70 -4.96 -14.10 7.69
N GLY A 71 -6.15 -13.56 7.38
CA GLY A 71 -7.37 -13.86 8.12
C GLY A 71 -7.81 -15.32 8.01
N LEU A 72 -7.81 -15.89 6.80
CA LEU A 72 -8.19 -17.29 6.56
C LEU A 72 -7.15 -18.29 7.04
N ALA A 73 -5.86 -17.92 7.13
CA ALA A 73 -4.80 -18.80 7.63
C ALA A 73 -5.02 -19.25 9.09
N HIS A 74 -5.81 -18.51 9.87
CA HIS A 74 -6.21 -18.94 11.21
C HIS A 74 -7.18 -20.13 11.21
N ILE A 75 -7.78 -20.45 10.06
CA ILE A 75 -8.78 -21.51 9.88
C ILE A 75 -8.23 -22.61 8.95
N ILE A 76 -7.39 -22.26 7.98
CA ILE A 76 -6.86 -23.17 6.96
C ILE A 76 -5.33 -23.24 7.07
N GLU A 77 -4.81 -24.38 7.51
CA GLU A 77 -3.37 -24.62 7.74
C GLU A 77 -2.54 -24.45 6.45
N ASP A 78 -3.09 -24.82 5.29
CA ASP A 78 -2.40 -24.66 3.99
C ASP A 78 -2.05 -23.19 3.67
N LEU A 79 -2.84 -22.25 4.20
CA LEU A 79 -2.62 -20.82 4.01
C LEU A 79 -1.57 -20.26 4.97
N GLU A 80 -1.20 -20.98 6.03
CA GLU A 80 -0.24 -20.50 7.03
C GLU A 80 1.13 -20.21 6.40
N THR A 81 1.58 -21.06 5.49
CA THR A 81 2.87 -20.87 4.79
C THR A 81 2.84 -19.61 3.92
N VAL A 82 1.72 -19.35 3.24
CA VAL A 82 1.55 -18.15 2.40
C VAL A 82 1.40 -16.90 3.27
N ALA A 83 0.69 -17.00 4.39
CA ALA A 83 0.48 -15.91 5.33
C ALA A 83 1.78 -15.43 5.98
N LYS A 84 2.79 -16.30 6.17
CA LYS A 84 4.12 -15.90 6.66
C LYS A 84 4.81 -14.87 5.77
N PHE A 85 4.52 -14.88 4.46
CA PHE A 85 5.05 -13.88 3.52
C PHE A 85 4.18 -12.62 3.44
N SER A 86 2.97 -12.64 4.00
CA SER A 86 2.10 -11.48 4.07
C SER A 86 2.63 -10.50 5.11
N PRO A 87 2.91 -9.24 4.76
CA PRO A 87 3.33 -8.25 5.73
C PRO A 87 2.30 -8.04 6.86
N LEU A 88 1.04 -8.40 6.62
CA LEU A 88 -0.04 -8.27 7.60
C LEU A 88 0.11 -9.24 8.77
N ASN A 89 0.89 -10.30 8.62
CA ASN A 89 1.21 -11.21 9.73
C ASN A 89 2.12 -10.56 10.79
N TYR A 90 2.78 -9.45 10.45
CA TYR A 90 3.69 -8.70 11.32
C TYR A 90 3.06 -7.41 11.87
N TYR A 91 1.80 -7.15 11.54
CA TYR A 91 1.04 -6.00 12.01
C TYR A 91 0.47 -6.30 13.40
N GLN A 92 0.76 -5.41 14.37
CA GLN A 92 0.55 -5.69 15.80
C GLN A 92 -0.69 -5.03 16.40
N SER A 93 -1.43 -4.21 15.64
CA SER A 93 -2.70 -3.60 16.03
C SER A 93 -2.75 -3.17 17.51
N GLY A 94 -3.78 -3.58 18.27
CA GLY A 94 -3.93 -3.32 19.70
C GLY A 94 -2.94 -4.06 20.60
N GLU A 95 -2.34 -5.16 20.15
CA GLU A 95 -1.32 -5.90 20.94
C GLU A 95 -0.09 -5.03 21.20
N ALA A 96 0.23 -4.12 20.27
CA ALA A 96 1.32 -3.15 20.43
C ALA A 96 1.15 -2.26 21.68
N MET A 97 -0.05 -2.11 22.24
CA MET A 97 -0.26 -1.38 23.49
C MET A 97 0.43 -2.04 24.69
N ASN A 98 0.57 -3.37 24.67
CA ASN A 98 1.25 -4.14 25.72
C ASN A 98 2.78 -4.19 25.52
N GLY A 99 3.26 -3.70 24.38
CA GLY A 99 4.66 -3.72 23.99
C GLY A 99 4.78 -3.89 22.48
N LEU A 100 5.60 -3.05 21.85
CA LEU A 100 5.88 -3.16 20.43
C LEU A 100 6.98 -4.19 20.21
N ASN A 101 6.67 -5.25 19.46
CA ASN A 101 7.68 -6.15 18.90
C ASN A 101 8.55 -5.35 17.92
N GLN A 102 9.76 -5.04 18.37
CA GLN A 102 10.73 -4.24 17.65
C GLN A 102 11.23 -4.95 16.39
N GLU A 103 11.38 -6.27 16.42
CA GLU A 103 11.85 -7.05 15.27
C GLU A 103 10.88 -6.95 14.09
N TRP A 104 9.59 -7.12 14.37
CA TRP A 104 8.55 -7.01 13.34
C TRP A 104 8.41 -5.58 12.82
N PHE A 105 8.45 -4.60 13.73
CA PHE A 105 8.41 -3.18 13.36
C PHE A 105 9.57 -2.80 12.44
N TRP A 106 10.82 -3.08 12.85
CA TRP A 106 12.00 -2.75 12.06
C TRP A 106 12.10 -3.58 10.79
N GLY A 107 11.61 -4.82 10.79
CA GLY A 107 11.49 -5.63 9.58
C GLY A 107 10.62 -4.95 8.52
N LEU A 108 9.41 -4.53 8.90
CA LEU A 108 8.50 -3.80 7.99
C LEU A 108 9.12 -2.49 7.49
N VAL A 109 9.77 -1.72 8.37
CA VAL A 109 10.45 -0.47 8.01
C VAL A 109 11.62 -0.74 7.06
N ALA A 110 12.42 -1.79 7.31
CA ALA A 110 13.55 -2.16 6.45
C ALA A 110 13.09 -2.53 5.04
N PHE A 111 12.02 -3.31 4.90
CA PHE A 111 11.42 -3.61 3.59
C PHE A 111 10.84 -2.36 2.91
N ALA A 112 10.21 -1.46 3.67
CA ALA A 112 9.74 -0.19 3.13
C ALA A 112 10.89 0.65 2.57
N VAL A 113 12.01 0.76 3.32
CA VAL A 113 13.22 1.44 2.86
C VAL A 113 13.80 0.75 1.63
N LEU A 114 13.85 -0.58 1.61
CA LEU A 114 14.32 -1.34 0.43
C LEU A 114 13.48 -1.01 -0.81
N PHE A 115 12.14 -1.05 -0.71
CA PHE A 115 11.27 -0.68 -1.83
C PHE A 115 11.45 0.77 -2.27
N ALA A 116 11.62 1.69 -1.32
CA ALA A 116 11.89 3.10 -1.63
C ALA A 116 13.24 3.27 -2.35
N LEU A 117 14.29 2.58 -1.92
CA LEU A 117 15.61 2.59 -2.56
C LEU A 117 15.56 1.98 -3.97
N LEU A 118 14.84 0.87 -4.15
CA LEU A 118 14.62 0.27 -5.47
C LEU A 118 13.83 1.21 -6.39
N ALA A 119 12.80 1.88 -5.87
CA ALA A 119 12.04 2.87 -6.61
C ALA A 119 12.92 4.05 -7.03
N TRP A 120 13.74 4.56 -6.10
CA TRP A 120 14.71 5.62 -6.35
C TRP A 120 15.72 5.23 -7.41
N TRP A 121 16.33 4.05 -7.29
CA TRP A 121 17.27 3.52 -8.27
C TRP A 121 16.64 3.37 -9.66
N ARG A 122 15.39 2.88 -9.72
CA ARG A 122 14.66 2.76 -10.99
C ARG A 122 14.31 4.10 -11.59
N PHE A 123 13.99 5.08 -10.74
CA PHE A 123 13.73 6.47 -11.12
C PHE A 123 14.98 7.11 -11.75
N LEU A 124 16.16 6.94 -11.14
CA LEU A 124 17.43 7.42 -11.70
C LEU A 124 17.76 6.81 -13.08
N ARG A 125 17.34 5.56 -13.32
CA ARG A 125 17.53 4.87 -14.60
C ARG A 125 16.45 5.16 -15.64
N ARG A 126 15.38 5.88 -15.29
CA ARG A 126 14.38 6.32 -16.27
C ARG A 126 14.91 7.59 -16.92
N ASP A 127 15.38 7.46 -18.17
CA ASP A 127 15.54 8.61 -19.05
C ASP A 127 14.24 9.40 -19.04
N ILE A 128 14.34 10.72 -18.85
CA ILE A 128 13.22 11.64 -18.69
C ILE A 128 12.51 11.77 -20.05
N ARG A 129 11.70 10.78 -20.41
CA ARG A 129 10.72 10.88 -21.49
C ARG A 129 9.57 11.72 -20.96
N VAL A 130 9.10 12.67 -21.77
CA VAL A 130 8.12 13.68 -21.40
C VAL A 130 6.93 13.02 -20.68
N GLY A 131 6.58 13.55 -19.51
CA GLY A 131 5.57 12.96 -18.64
C GLY A 131 4.22 12.79 -19.37
N GLY A 132 3.89 11.56 -19.74
CA GLY A 132 2.67 11.25 -20.49
C GLY A 132 2.79 10.03 -21.41
N GLU A 133 4.00 9.67 -21.83
CA GLU A 133 4.24 8.56 -22.77
C GLU A 133 4.44 7.19 -22.09
N GLY A 134 4.11 7.07 -20.81
CA GLY A 134 4.27 5.84 -20.02
C GLY A 134 3.35 4.69 -20.44
N GLY A 135 2.72 4.71 -21.61
CA GLY A 135 1.92 3.58 -22.09
C GLY A 135 2.82 2.41 -22.44
N TRP A 136 2.40 1.18 -22.10
CA TRP A 136 2.85 0.03 -22.88
C TRP A 136 2.48 0.37 -24.32
N ARG A 137 3.47 0.48 -25.21
CA ARG A 137 3.22 0.52 -26.66
C ARG A 137 2.70 -0.86 -27.04
N LEU A 138 1.45 -1.14 -26.69
CA LEU A 138 0.71 -2.25 -27.25
C LEU A 138 0.66 -1.95 -28.76
N PRO A 139 1.09 -2.87 -29.63
CA PRO A 139 0.83 -2.75 -31.05
C PRO A 139 -0.66 -2.50 -31.19
N SER A 140 -1.01 -1.33 -31.73
CA SER A 140 -2.39 -0.86 -31.82
C SER A 140 -3.24 -1.94 -32.45
N LEU A 141 -4.14 -2.55 -31.67
CA LEU A 141 -5.37 -3.11 -32.23
C LEU A 141 -6.15 -1.92 -32.75
N SER A 142 -5.84 -1.54 -33.99
CA SER A 142 -6.58 -0.57 -34.77
C SER A 142 -7.97 -1.15 -34.99
N LEU A 143 -8.87 -0.98 -34.02
CA LEU A 143 -10.28 -1.19 -34.24
C LEU A 143 -10.71 -0.17 -35.29
N PRO A 144 -11.20 -0.60 -36.47
CA PRO A 144 -11.61 0.31 -37.51
C PRO A 144 -12.96 0.90 -37.10
N PHE A 145 -12.94 1.94 -36.27
CA PHE A 145 -14.12 2.75 -36.03
C PHE A 145 -14.34 3.62 -37.26
N ARG A 146 -14.99 3.02 -38.26
CA ARG A 146 -15.46 3.68 -39.48
C ARG A 146 -16.46 4.76 -39.07
N ARG A 147 -15.97 5.98 -38.84
CA ARG A 147 -16.80 7.18 -38.88
C ARG A 147 -17.40 7.26 -40.27
N ARG A 148 -18.69 6.93 -40.39
CA ARG A 148 -19.48 7.28 -41.56
C ARG A 148 -19.65 8.80 -41.51
N THR A 149 -18.79 9.49 -42.24
CA THR A 149 -18.92 10.91 -42.60
C THR A 149 -20.24 11.11 -43.34
N GLU A 150 -20.96 12.14 -42.92
CA GLU A 150 -21.70 13.10 -43.75
C GLU A 150 -22.55 12.53 -44.90
N ALA A 151 -23.84 12.34 -44.64
CA ALA A 151 -24.87 12.44 -45.66
C ALA A 151 -26.02 13.26 -45.06
N GLY A 152 -26.19 14.48 -45.57
CA GLY A 152 -27.20 15.42 -45.06
C GLY A 152 -26.86 16.91 -45.19
N ARG A 153 -25.92 17.29 -46.06
CA ARG A 153 -25.98 18.60 -46.73
C ARG A 153 -26.44 18.30 -48.15
N GLU A 154 -27.69 18.62 -48.44
CA GLU A 154 -28.28 18.99 -49.74
C GLU A 154 -29.79 18.73 -49.72
N ALA A 155 -30.55 19.77 -49.34
CA ALA A 155 -31.76 20.28 -50.01
C ALA A 155 -32.48 21.27 -49.07
#